data_AF-A0A0M2HI17-F1
#
_entry.id   AF-A0A0M2HI17-F1
#
_cell.length_a   1.000
_cell.length_b   1.000
_cell.length_c   1.000
_cell.angle_alpha   90.00
_cell.angle_beta   90.00
_cell.angle_gamma   90.00
#
_symmetry.space_group_name_H-M   'P 1'
#
loop_
_entity.id
_entity.type
_entity.pdbx_description
1 polymer ?
#
loop_
_entity_poly.entity_id
_entity_poly.type
_entity_poly.pdbx_seq_one_letter_code
_entity_poly.pdbx_strand_id
1 'polypeptide(L)'
;MAGHHNKGIIDPPIDNLLDRVDSKYELVIYAAKRARQINDYYSDLHEGNLFDNVGPLVDSSVEDKPLTIALHEINEDKLRLRHAE
;
A
#
# COMPACT_ATOMS: atom_id res chain seq x y z
N MET A 1 26.44 -4.55 13.90
CA MET A 1 25.43 -3.49 14.04
C MET A 1 24.07 -4.15 13.87
N ALA A 2 23.38 -4.44 14.97
CA ALA A 2 22.06 -5.08 14.90
C ALA A 2 21.09 -4.06 14.30
N GLY A 3 20.67 -4.27 13.05
CA GLY A 3 19.62 -3.48 12.43
C GLY A 3 18.36 -3.59 13.30
N HIS A 4 17.78 -2.45 13.66
CA HIS A 4 16.46 -2.45 14.27
C HIS A 4 15.50 -3.09 13.25
N HIS A 5 15.04 -4.31 13.51
CA HIS A 5 13.92 -4.89 12.79
C HIS A 5 12.67 -4.14 13.22
N ASN A 6 12.37 -3.05 12.51
CA ASN A 6 11.10 -2.35 12.65
C ASN A 6 9.98 -3.37 12.43
N LYS A 7 9.10 -3.51 13.42
CA LYS A 7 7.91 -4.35 13.36
C LYS A 7 6.69 -3.49 13.71
N GLY A 8 5.58 -3.76 13.04
CA GLY A 8 4.32 -3.04 13.25
C GLY A 8 4.23 -1.76 12.42
N ILE A 9 3.63 -0.70 12.97
CA ILE A 9 3.24 0.51 12.22
C ILE A 9 4.45 1.25 11.57
N ILE A 10 5.64 1.07 12.11
CA ILE A 10 6.88 1.72 11.63
C ILE A 10 7.60 0.92 10.53
N ASP A 11 7.00 -0.17 10.07
CA ASP A 11 7.45 -0.96 8.93
C ASP A 11 6.44 -0.81 7.78
N PRO A 12 6.87 -0.38 6.59
CA PRO A 12 8.22 0.06 6.21
C PRO A 12 8.62 1.40 6.88
N PRO A 13 9.93 1.68 7.04
CA PRO A 13 10.41 2.97 7.57
C PRO A 13 9.89 4.14 6.75
N ILE A 14 9.48 5.22 7.44
CA ILE A 14 8.91 6.39 6.77
C ILE A 14 9.89 7.06 5.80
N ASP A 15 11.19 7.04 6.10
CA ASP A 15 12.20 7.64 5.22
C ASP A 15 12.21 6.96 3.84
N ASN A 16 12.12 5.62 3.80
CA ASN A 16 12.05 4.87 2.54
C ASN A 16 10.78 5.19 1.75
N LEU A 17 9.67 5.49 2.43
CA LEU A 17 8.41 5.87 1.79
C LEU A 17 8.48 7.29 1.22
N LEU A 18 9.15 8.20 1.92
CA LEU A 18 9.31 9.58 1.47
C LEU A 18 10.24 9.70 0.26
N ASP A 19 11.15 8.73 0.05
CA ASP A 19 11.93 8.65 -1.19
C ASP A 19 11.09 8.28 -2.43
N ARG A 20 9.80 7.91 -2.25
CA ARG A 20 8.88 7.49 -3.33
C ARG A 20 7.87 8.57 -3.75
N VAL A 21 7.88 9.72 -3.08
CA VAL A 21 6.90 10.80 -3.29
C VAL A 21 7.54 12.17 -3.12
N ASP A 22 6.92 13.22 -3.64
CA ASP A 22 7.42 14.59 -3.55
C ASP A 22 7.11 15.23 -2.19
N SER A 23 6.09 14.75 -1.46
CA SER A 23 5.72 15.29 -0.16
C SER A 23 5.02 14.30 0.76
N LYS A 24 5.06 14.59 2.07
CA LYS A 24 4.31 13.82 3.08
C LYS A 24 2.81 13.76 2.79
N TYR A 25 2.24 14.83 2.25
CA TYR A 25 0.81 14.88 1.89
C TYR A 25 0.49 13.96 0.73
N GLU A 26 1.40 13.89 -0.24
CA GLU A 26 1.26 12.98 -1.37
C GLU A 26 1.30 11.51 -0.93
N LEU A 27 2.23 11.14 -0.04
CA LEU A 27 2.27 9.78 0.53
C LEU A 27 0.93 9.40 1.17
N VAL A 28 0.33 10.32 1.93
CA VAL A 28 -0.97 10.08 2.58
C VAL A 28 -2.05 9.78 1.54
N ILE A 29 -2.16 10.61 0.49
CA ILE A 29 -3.18 10.42 -0.55
C ILE A 29 -2.90 9.15 -1.37
N TYR A 30 -1.63 8.89 -1.69
CA TYR A 30 -1.22 7.74 -2.48
C TYR A 30 -1.56 6.43 -1.75
N ALA A 31 -1.11 6.29 -0.51
CA ALA A 31 -1.38 5.12 0.31
C ALA A 31 -2.89 4.96 0.59
N ALA A 32 -3.61 6.05 0.90
CA ALA A 32 -5.04 6.00 1.18
C ALA A 32 -5.87 5.55 -0.03
N LYS A 33 -5.56 6.06 -1.23
CA LYS A 33 -6.25 5.65 -2.46
C LYS A 33 -6.00 4.17 -2.77
N ARG A 34 -4.75 3.73 -2.66
CA ARG A 34 -4.40 2.33 -2.91
C ARG A 34 -5.04 1.39 -1.88
N ALA A 35 -5.04 1.77 -0.60
CA ALA A 35 -5.68 0.99 0.45
C ALA A 35 -7.18 0.78 0.20
N ARG A 36 -7.88 1.80 -0.33
CA ARG A 36 -9.29 1.65 -0.75
C ARG A 36 -9.44 0.66 -1.89
N GLN A 37 -8.60 0.73 -2.92
CA GLN A 37 -8.62 -0.24 -4.03
C GLN A 37 -8.42 -1.69 -3.56
N ILE A 38 -7.50 -1.92 -2.61
CA ILE A 38 -7.27 -3.25 -2.02
C ILE A 38 -8.49 -3.69 -1.20
N ASN A 39 -9.09 -2.78 -0.44
CA ASN A 39 -10.30 -3.07 0.32
C ASN A 39 -11.48 -3.43 -0.60
N ASP A 40 -11.66 -2.68 -1.68
CA ASP A 40 -12.70 -2.93 -2.67
C ASP A 40 -12.49 -4.27 -3.38
N TYR A 41 -11.23 -4.64 -3.67
CA TYR A 41 -10.88 -5.98 -4.17
C TYR A 41 -11.32 -7.10 -3.22
N TYR A 42 -11.13 -6.96 -1.91
CA TYR A 42 -11.58 -7.97 -0.95
C TYR A 42 -13.10 -8.05 -0.85
N SER A 43 -13.80 -6.92 -0.96
CA SER A 43 -15.27 -6.89 -1.05
C SER A 43 -15.77 -7.62 -2.31
N ASP A 44 -15.20 -7.32 -3.47
CA ASP A 44 -15.57 -7.94 -4.75
C ASP A 44 -15.33 -9.47 -4.72
N LEU A 45 -14.20 -9.90 -4.15
CA LEU A 45 -13.87 -11.32 -3.98
C LEU A 45 -14.92 -12.05 -3.13
N HIS A 46 -15.47 -11.39 -2.11
CA HIS A 46 -16.54 -11.95 -1.27
C HIS A 46 -17.86 -12.06 -2.04
N GLU A 47 -18.13 -11.11 -2.94
CA GLU A 47 -19.34 -11.06 -3.77
C GLU A 47 -19.24 -11.95 -5.03
N GLY A 48 -18.06 -12.48 -5.34
CA GLY A 48 -17.80 -13.32 -6.52
C GLY A 48 -17.56 -12.54 -7.81
N ASN A 49 -17.35 -11.22 -7.71
CA ASN A 49 -16.95 -10.35 -8.82
C ASN A 49 -15.42 -10.27 -8.82
N LEU A 50 -14.75 -10.59 -9.94
CA LEU A 50 -13.27 -10.68 -9.95
C LEU A 50 -12.59 -9.58 -10.79
N PHE A 51 -13.36 -8.73 -11.48
CA PHE A 51 -12.82 -7.99 -12.62
C PHE A 51 -12.65 -6.48 -12.41
N ASP A 52 -13.15 -5.92 -11.32
CA ASP A 52 -13.22 -4.46 -11.17
C ASP A 52 -12.02 -3.87 -10.40
N ASN A 53 -11.46 -4.62 -9.44
CA ASN A 53 -10.39 -4.13 -8.58
C ASN A 53 -9.13 -5.02 -8.61
N VAL A 54 -7.98 -4.38 -8.43
CA VAL A 54 -6.68 -5.05 -8.41
C VAL A 54 -6.29 -5.31 -6.96
N GLY A 55 -6.11 -6.59 -6.62
CA GLY A 55 -5.67 -7.03 -5.30
C GLY A 55 -4.22 -6.68 -4.97
N PRO A 56 -3.72 -7.16 -3.81
CA PRO A 56 -2.36 -6.92 -3.36
C PRO A 56 -1.28 -7.31 -4.38
N LEU A 57 -0.22 -6.50 -4.48
CA LEU A 57 0.94 -6.70 -5.37
C LEU A 57 2.19 -7.20 -4.62
N VAL A 58 2.06 -7.37 -3.31
CA VAL A 58 3.07 -7.94 -2.40
C VAL A 58 2.44 -9.08 -1.63
N ASP A 59 3.28 -9.97 -1.11
CA ASP A 59 2.83 -11.06 -0.26
C ASP A 59 2.09 -10.51 0.96
N SER A 60 0.84 -10.92 1.12
CA SER A 60 -0.05 -10.43 2.17
C SER A 60 -1.14 -11.45 2.49
N SER A 61 -1.66 -11.38 3.70
CA SER A 61 -2.82 -12.12 4.17
C SER A 61 -4.09 -11.27 4.05
N VAL A 62 -5.26 -11.92 3.96
CA VAL A 62 -6.57 -11.24 4.02
C VAL A 62 -6.82 -10.52 5.34
N GLU A 63 -6.09 -10.90 6.40
CA GLU A 63 -6.16 -10.26 7.72
C GLU A 63 -5.29 -8.99 7.81
N ASP A 64 -4.40 -8.78 6.84
CA ASP A 64 -3.53 -7.61 6.84
C ASP A 64 -4.34 -6.37 6.49
N LYS A 65 -4.07 -5.28 7.21
CA LYS A 65 -4.77 -4.01 6.98
C LYS A 65 -4.43 -3.51 5.57
N PRO A 66 -5.41 -3.11 4.74
CA PRO A 66 -5.16 -2.64 3.38
C PRO A 66 -4.14 -1.49 3.30
N LEU A 67 -4.11 -0.63 4.32
CA LEU A 67 -3.12 0.46 4.40
C LEU A 67 -1.69 -0.06 4.61
N THR A 68 -1.49 -1.11 5.41
CA THR A 68 -0.19 -1.75 5.58
C THR A 68 0.30 -2.28 4.24
N ILE A 69 -0.54 -3.04 3.54
CA ILE A 69 -0.22 -3.59 2.21
C ILE A 69 0.16 -2.46 1.24
N ALA A 70 -0.63 -1.39 1.18
CA ALA A 70 -0.36 -0.25 0.32
C ALA A 70 1.00 0.41 0.59
N LEU A 71 1.41 0.55 1.87
CA LEU A 71 2.72 1.10 2.22
C LEU A 71 3.87 0.18 1.79
N HIS A 72 3.71 -1.14 1.94
CA HIS A 72 4.70 -2.11 1.45
C HIS A 72 4.83 -2.08 -0.07
N GLU A 73 3.71 -2.00 -0.80
CA GLU A 73 3.72 -1.88 -2.26
C GLU A 73 4.42 -0.61 -2.76
N ILE A 74 4.22 0.52 -2.07
CA ILE A 74 4.92 1.78 -2.36
C ILE A 74 6.42 1.63 -2.11
N ASN A 75 6.80 1.05 -0.95
CA ASN A 75 8.20 0.83 -0.58
C ASN A 75 8.94 -0.08 -1.59
N GLU A 76 8.26 -1.11 -2.10
CA GLU A 76 8.76 -2.06 -3.09
C GLU A 76 8.65 -1.58 -4.56
N ASP A 77 8.22 -0.34 -4.79
CA ASP A 77 8.13 0.27 -6.12
C ASP A 77 7.21 -0.53 -7.09
N LYS A 78 6.14 -1.12 -6.56
CA LYS A 78 5.17 -1.93 -7.32
C LYS A 78 4.08 -1.09 -7.99
N LEU A 79 3.99 0.18 -7.64
CA LEU A 79 2.95 1.10 -8.08
C LEU A 79 3.57 2.30 -8.79
N ARG A 80 2.80 2.94 -9.66
CA ARG A 80 3.18 4.22 -10.27
C ARG A 80 2.13 5.27 -9.96
N LEU A 81 2.57 6.35 -9.32
CA LEU A 81 1.73 7.53 -9.12
C LEU A 81 1.60 8.30 -10.43
N ARG A 82 0.39 8.74 -10.76
CA ARG A 82 0.12 9.68 -11.85
C ARG A 82 -0.54 10.91 -11.26
N HIS A 83 0.05 12.08 -11.51
CA HIS A 83 -0.56 13.35 -11.16
C HIS A 83 -1.66 13.67 -12.18
N ALA A 84 -2.73 14.29 -11.73
CA ALA A 84 -3.72 14.84 -12.65
C ALA A 84 -3.07 16.01 -13.39
N GLU A 85 -3.21 16.02 -14.72
CA GLU A 85 -2.84 17.16 -15.57
C GLU A 85 -3.77 18.35 -15.36
#